data_AF-A0AB35HPI6-F1
#
_entry.id   AF-A0AB35HPI6-F1
#
_cell.length_a   1.000
_cell.length_b   1.000
_cell.length_c   1.000
_cell.angle_alpha   90.00
_cell.angle_beta   90.00
_cell.angle_gamma   90.00
#
_symmetry.space_group_name_H-M   'P 1'
#
loop_
_entity.id
_entity.type
_entity.pdbx_description
1 polymer ?
#
loop_
_entity_poly.entity_id
_entity_poly.type
_entity_poly.pdbx_seq_one_letter_code
_entity_poly.pdbx_strand_id
1 'polypeptide(L)'
;MVFSDNGSIIAALPIVFFFIFIALGVGLIVPAGMKYSKTFETLEDRPLTQETQKEARTQVKNYEKSFRSGLSLGIGLCILAIPSIVFFSEFLHLDTVGVSTFFGIAGIGVFLIVYTSIIYNGFKKMTKSHYFISDEDEPGPRATEETYGKNAPFINFFRRIYWPCIVVIYFLGSSITGGWSYSWLIFVIAGPIYSFVMEQGARNKNEEQ
;
A
#
# COMPACT_ATOMS: atom_id res chain seq x y z
N MET A 1 37.83 23.02 -26.85
CA MET A 1 37.28 23.33 -25.52
C MET A 1 35.74 23.22 -25.43
N VAL A 2 35.02 22.97 -26.53
CA VAL A 2 33.54 22.94 -26.57
C VAL A 2 32.92 21.58 -26.15
N PHE A 3 33.72 20.50 -26.08
CA PHE A 3 33.20 19.15 -25.74
C PHE A 3 33.20 18.82 -24.24
N SER A 4 33.82 19.64 -23.37
CA SER A 4 33.83 19.41 -21.93
C SER A 4 32.55 19.88 -21.24
N ASP A 5 31.89 20.90 -21.78
CA ASP A 5 30.70 21.53 -21.16
C ASP A 5 29.42 20.69 -21.39
N ASN A 6 29.33 20.04 -22.56
CA ASN A 6 28.21 19.18 -22.90
C ASN A 6 28.20 17.86 -22.11
N GLY A 7 29.35 17.39 -21.61
CA GLY A 7 29.45 16.15 -20.84
C GLY A 7 28.65 16.19 -19.54
N SER A 8 28.68 17.33 -18.84
CA SER A 8 27.91 17.53 -17.60
C SER A 8 26.40 17.64 -17.86
N ILE A 9 26.00 18.28 -18.98
CA ILE A 9 24.60 18.41 -19.37
C ILE A 9 24.02 17.05 -19.78
N ILE A 10 24.77 16.25 -20.54
CA ILE A 10 24.37 14.90 -20.98
C ILE A 10 24.26 13.95 -19.77
N ALA A 11 25.10 14.10 -18.74
CA ALA A 11 25.02 13.29 -17.52
C ALA A 11 23.83 13.64 -16.62
N ALA A 12 23.40 14.91 -16.58
CA ALA A 12 22.25 15.35 -15.79
C ALA A 12 20.91 15.00 -16.46
N LEU A 13 20.86 14.97 -17.79
CA LEU A 13 19.68 14.69 -18.59
C LEU A 13 18.94 13.38 -18.22
N PRO A 14 19.59 12.20 -18.07
CA PRO A 14 18.90 10.96 -17.70
C PRO A 14 18.32 11.00 -16.28
N ILE A 15 18.98 11.70 -15.35
CA ILE A 15 18.49 11.85 -13.97
C ILE A 15 17.18 12.64 -13.97
N VAL A 16 17.13 13.73 -14.75
CA VAL A 16 15.91 14.54 -14.89
C VAL A 16 14.77 13.72 -15.52
N PHE A 17 15.03 12.98 -16.60
CA PHE A 17 14.03 12.10 -17.21
C PHE A 17 13.54 11.02 -16.24
N PHE A 18 14.43 10.43 -15.44
CA PHE A 18 14.06 9.43 -14.43
C PHE A 18 13.03 9.98 -13.43
N PHE A 19 13.25 11.18 -12.90
CA PHE A 19 12.29 11.82 -12.00
C PHE A 19 10.96 12.18 -12.69
N ILE A 20 10.99 12.60 -13.96
CA ILE A 20 9.77 12.87 -14.73
C ILE A 20 8.95 11.59 -14.91
N PHE A 21 9.57 10.47 -15.28
CA PHE A 21 8.88 9.19 -15.43
C PHE A 21 8.34 8.66 -14.11
N ILE A 22 9.05 8.84 -12.99
CA ILE A 22 8.52 8.51 -11.65
C ILE A 22 7.30 9.36 -11.34
N ALA A 23 7.38 10.68 -11.54
CA ALA A 23 6.28 11.59 -11.28
C ALA A 23 5.04 11.25 -12.13
N LEU A 24 5.24 10.92 -13.42
CA LEU A 24 4.17 10.44 -14.29
C LEU A 24 3.61 9.09 -13.84
N GLY A 25 4.46 8.14 -13.47
CA GLY A 25 4.07 6.82 -12.99
C GLY A 25 3.21 6.90 -11.72
N VAL A 26 3.68 7.64 -10.71
CA VAL A 26 2.91 7.90 -9.48
C VAL A 26 1.64 8.68 -9.80
N GLY A 27 1.73 9.69 -10.67
CA GLY A 27 0.61 10.50 -11.11
C GLY A 27 -0.47 9.73 -11.88
N LEU A 28 -0.16 8.58 -12.49
CA LEU A 28 -1.14 7.69 -13.12
C LEU A 28 -1.70 6.66 -12.13
N ILE A 29 -0.85 6.11 -11.26
CA ILE A 29 -1.23 5.06 -10.29
C ILE A 29 -2.16 5.63 -9.22
N VAL A 30 -1.87 6.82 -8.69
CA VAL A 30 -2.63 7.40 -7.58
C VAL A 30 -4.08 7.71 -7.97
N PRO A 31 -4.39 8.39 -9.09
CA PRO A 31 -5.77 8.62 -9.50
C PRO A 31 -6.51 7.35 -9.89
N ALA A 32 -5.82 6.35 -10.44
CA ALA A 32 -6.42 5.05 -10.68
C ALA A 32 -6.87 4.43 -9.34
N GLY A 33 -5.99 4.38 -8.34
CA GLY A 33 -6.34 3.94 -6.98
C GLY A 33 -7.48 4.75 -6.35
N MET A 34 -7.45 6.08 -6.47
CA MET A 34 -8.50 6.96 -5.93
C MET A 34 -9.86 6.80 -6.66
N LYS A 35 -9.87 6.54 -7.97
CA LYS A 35 -11.13 6.27 -8.71
C LYS A 35 -11.79 4.97 -8.26
N TYR A 36 -10.98 3.94 -7.99
CA TYR A 36 -11.50 2.71 -7.38
C TYR A 36 -12.08 3.02 -6.00
N SER A 37 -11.36 3.74 -5.14
CA SER A 37 -11.84 4.15 -3.81
C SER A 37 -13.16 4.94 -3.83
N LYS A 38 -13.36 5.92 -4.74
CA LYS A 38 -14.61 6.68 -4.86
C LYS A 38 -15.82 5.86 -5.33
N THR A 39 -15.59 4.90 -6.21
CA THR A 39 -16.66 3.99 -6.68
C THR A 39 -17.09 3.06 -5.54
N PHE A 40 -16.13 2.71 -4.68
CA PHE A 40 -16.34 1.94 -3.47
C PHE A 40 -17.16 2.76 -2.43
N GLU A 41 -16.85 4.03 -2.22
CA GLU A 41 -17.60 4.94 -1.32
C GLU A 41 -19.11 5.00 -1.65
N THR A 42 -19.48 4.92 -2.94
CA THR A 42 -20.89 4.89 -3.37
C THR A 42 -21.62 3.60 -2.98
N LEU A 43 -20.88 2.52 -2.74
CA LEU A 43 -21.38 1.21 -2.34
C LEU A 43 -21.29 0.97 -0.83
N GLU A 44 -20.79 1.94 -0.09
CA GLU A 44 -20.64 1.89 1.35
C GLU A 44 -21.99 1.71 2.04
N ASP A 45 -22.03 0.89 3.10
CA ASP A 45 -23.20 0.69 3.96
C ASP A 45 -24.39 -0.03 3.29
N ARG A 46 -24.20 -0.60 2.08
CA ARG A 46 -25.21 -1.43 1.39
C ARG A 46 -25.10 -2.90 1.80
N PRO A 47 -26.20 -3.57 2.17
CA PRO A 47 -26.18 -5.00 2.42
C PRO A 47 -25.91 -5.74 1.10
N LEU A 48 -24.84 -6.54 1.07
CA LEU A 48 -24.54 -7.39 -0.08
C LEU A 48 -25.48 -8.60 -0.05
N THR A 49 -26.34 -8.74 -1.07
CA THR A 49 -27.20 -9.92 -1.24
C THR A 49 -26.32 -11.18 -1.35
N GLN A 50 -26.72 -12.27 -0.68
CA GLN A 50 -25.97 -13.53 -0.61
C GLN A 50 -25.57 -14.10 -1.99
N GLU A 51 -26.40 -13.89 -3.01
CA GLU A 51 -26.13 -14.30 -4.39
C GLU A 51 -24.95 -13.53 -5.01
N THR A 52 -24.83 -12.24 -4.73
CA THR A 52 -23.72 -11.40 -5.22
C THR A 52 -22.41 -11.74 -4.52
N GLN A 53 -22.44 -12.13 -3.24
CA GLN A 53 -21.26 -12.62 -2.53
C GLN A 53 -20.75 -13.96 -3.06
N LYS A 54 -21.63 -14.88 -3.46
CA LYS A 54 -21.23 -16.15 -4.08
C LYS A 54 -20.58 -15.93 -5.45
N GLU A 55 -21.14 -15.04 -6.26
CA GLU A 55 -20.56 -14.69 -7.56
C GLU A 55 -19.21 -13.97 -7.39
N ALA A 56 -19.12 -13.01 -6.47
CA ALA A 56 -17.88 -12.33 -6.14
C ALA A 56 -16.81 -13.32 -5.63
N ARG A 57 -17.15 -14.26 -4.74
CA ARG A 57 -16.24 -15.32 -4.27
C ARG A 57 -15.73 -16.19 -5.40
N THR A 58 -16.59 -16.51 -6.37
CA THR A 58 -16.22 -17.32 -7.54
C THR A 58 -15.27 -16.55 -8.46
N GLN A 59 -15.56 -15.27 -8.69
CA GLN A 59 -14.70 -14.36 -9.45
C GLN A 59 -13.34 -14.16 -8.76
N VAL A 60 -13.30 -13.97 -7.44
CA VAL A 60 -12.06 -13.86 -6.65
C VAL A 60 -11.25 -15.14 -6.76
N LYS A 61 -11.88 -16.31 -6.64
CA LYS A 61 -11.19 -17.61 -6.71
C LYS A 61 -10.60 -17.87 -8.11
N ASN A 62 -11.29 -17.43 -9.16
CA ASN A 62 -10.79 -17.48 -10.53
C ASN A 62 -9.66 -16.46 -10.77
N TYR A 63 -9.79 -15.24 -10.23
CA TYR A 63 -8.77 -14.20 -10.31
C TYR A 63 -7.55 -14.46 -9.43
N GLU A 64 -7.68 -15.24 -8.35
CA GLU A 64 -6.58 -15.56 -7.44
C GLU A 64 -5.45 -16.29 -8.16
N LYS A 65 -5.79 -17.14 -9.14
CA LYS A 65 -4.80 -17.86 -9.95
C LYS A 65 -4.01 -16.90 -10.85
N SER A 66 -4.67 -15.94 -11.49
CA SER A 66 -4.04 -14.90 -12.32
C SER A 66 -3.29 -13.85 -11.48
N PHE A 67 -3.77 -13.57 -10.27
CA PHE A 67 -3.10 -12.71 -9.30
C PHE A 67 -1.80 -13.35 -8.82
N ARG A 68 -1.87 -14.63 -8.41
CA ARG A 68 -0.69 -15.36 -7.93
C ARG A 68 0.37 -15.48 -9.02
N SER A 69 -0.03 -15.74 -10.27
CA SER A 69 0.91 -15.76 -11.39
C SER A 69 1.51 -14.37 -11.66
N GLY A 70 0.70 -13.32 -11.73
CA GLY A 70 1.19 -11.94 -11.93
C GLY A 70 2.15 -11.45 -10.85
N LEU A 71 1.86 -11.74 -9.58
CA LEU A 71 2.72 -11.39 -8.45
C LEU A 71 4.03 -12.18 -8.50
N SER A 72 3.96 -13.48 -8.77
CA SER A 72 5.14 -14.32 -8.89
C SER A 72 6.03 -13.91 -10.07
N LEU A 73 5.45 -13.48 -11.19
CA LEU A 73 6.17 -12.93 -12.34
C LEU A 73 6.85 -11.61 -12.01
N GLY A 74 6.16 -10.68 -11.32
CA GLY A 74 6.73 -9.41 -10.90
C GLY A 74 7.92 -9.60 -9.93
N ILE A 75 7.77 -10.46 -8.92
CA ILE A 75 8.85 -10.81 -7.99
C ILE A 75 9.99 -11.52 -8.74
N GLY A 76 9.67 -12.45 -9.63
CA GLY A 76 10.65 -13.14 -10.46
C GLY A 76 11.46 -12.18 -11.33
N LEU A 77 10.81 -11.21 -11.97
CA LEU A 77 11.47 -10.14 -12.73
C LEU A 77 12.39 -9.29 -11.86
N CYS A 78 11.97 -8.90 -10.66
CA CYS A 78 12.83 -8.17 -9.72
C CYS A 78 14.06 -8.99 -9.30
N ILE A 79 13.91 -10.29 -9.06
CA ILE A 79 15.04 -11.17 -8.72
C ILE A 79 15.98 -11.34 -9.92
N LEU A 80 15.43 -11.50 -11.13
CA LEU A 80 16.21 -11.62 -12.38
C LEU A 80 16.92 -10.33 -12.77
N ALA A 81 16.51 -9.17 -12.26
CA ALA A 81 17.20 -7.91 -12.49
C ALA A 81 18.65 -7.96 -11.96
N ILE A 82 18.90 -8.61 -10.82
CA ILE A 82 20.22 -8.70 -10.16
C ILE A 82 21.25 -9.50 -10.97
N PRO A 83 20.97 -10.71 -11.48
CA PRO A 83 21.91 -11.40 -12.37
C PRO A 83 22.00 -10.72 -13.75
N SER A 84 20.96 -9.99 -14.19
CA SER A 84 20.99 -9.27 -15.47
C SER A 84 22.04 -8.16 -15.48
N ILE A 85 22.24 -7.43 -14.37
CA ILE A 85 23.31 -6.42 -14.30
C ILE A 85 24.69 -7.05 -14.45
N VAL A 86 24.97 -8.15 -13.75
CA VAL A 86 26.26 -8.86 -13.80
C VAL A 86 26.53 -9.40 -15.21
N PHE A 87 25.49 -9.95 -15.86
CA PHE A 87 25.62 -10.48 -17.22
C PHE A 87 26.01 -9.40 -18.24
N PHE A 88 25.39 -8.21 -18.17
CA PHE A 88 25.70 -7.12 -19.11
C PHE A 88 27.01 -6.38 -18.79
N SER A 89 27.38 -6.26 -17.50
CA SER A 89 28.64 -5.60 -17.11
C SER A 89 29.85 -6.50 -17.38
N GLU A 90 29.82 -7.76 -16.95
CA GLU A 90 30.98 -8.67 -17.04
C GLU A 90 31.14 -9.28 -18.43
N PHE A 91 30.04 -9.64 -19.11
CA PHE A 91 30.12 -10.39 -20.37
C PHE A 91 30.22 -9.49 -21.60
N LEU A 92 29.64 -8.29 -21.54
CA LEU A 92 29.58 -7.34 -22.67
C LEU A 92 30.41 -6.06 -22.43
N HIS A 93 30.97 -5.85 -21.24
CA HIS A 93 31.68 -4.63 -20.85
C HIS A 93 30.87 -3.33 -21.09
N LEU A 94 29.54 -3.43 -20.98
CA LEU A 94 28.61 -2.32 -21.18
C LEU A 94 27.97 -1.92 -19.86
N ASP A 95 28.75 -1.32 -18.96
CA ASP A 95 28.30 -0.95 -17.60
C ASP A 95 27.05 -0.05 -17.62
N THR A 96 27.01 0.95 -18.50
CA THR A 96 25.88 1.86 -18.64
C THR A 96 24.60 1.15 -19.10
N VAL A 97 24.73 0.14 -19.98
CA VAL A 97 23.60 -0.63 -20.50
C VAL A 97 23.10 -1.63 -19.46
N GLY A 98 24.00 -2.21 -18.66
CA GLY A 98 23.64 -3.09 -17.55
C GLY A 98 22.81 -2.37 -16.48
N VAL A 99 23.22 -1.16 -16.09
CA VAL A 99 22.47 -0.34 -15.13
C VAL A 99 21.11 0.07 -15.69
N SER A 100 21.04 0.51 -16.96
CA SER A 100 19.76 0.87 -17.60
C SER A 100 18.79 -0.31 -17.67
N THR A 101 19.29 -1.50 -18.01
CA THR A 101 18.49 -2.73 -18.13
C THR A 101 17.98 -3.18 -16.76
N PHE A 102 18.81 -3.07 -15.72
CA PHE A 102 18.41 -3.34 -14.33
C PHE A 102 17.20 -2.48 -13.92
N PHE A 103 17.28 -1.17 -14.09
CA PHE A 103 16.17 -0.27 -13.74
C PHE A 103 14.92 -0.53 -14.58
N GLY A 104 15.07 -0.85 -15.87
CA GLY A 104 13.94 -1.22 -16.73
C GLY A 104 13.20 -2.47 -16.23
N ILE A 105 13.93 -3.55 -15.98
CA ILE A 105 13.36 -4.82 -15.49
C ILE A 105 12.77 -4.64 -14.09
N ALA A 106 13.47 -3.96 -13.18
CA ALA A 106 13.00 -3.69 -11.84
C ALA A 106 11.71 -2.84 -11.85
N GLY A 107 11.66 -1.81 -12.70
CA GLY A 107 10.47 -0.97 -12.86
C GLY A 107 9.25 -1.74 -13.36
N ILE A 108 9.42 -2.59 -14.37
CA ILE A 108 8.35 -3.47 -14.87
C ILE A 108 7.90 -4.45 -13.78
N GLY A 109 8.85 -5.05 -13.05
CA GLY A 109 8.57 -5.97 -11.96
C GLY A 109 7.75 -5.31 -10.84
N VAL A 110 8.17 -4.14 -10.37
CA VAL A 110 7.45 -3.36 -9.35
C VAL A 110 6.07 -2.92 -9.85
N PHE A 111 5.95 -2.47 -11.11
CA PHE A 111 4.67 -2.11 -11.70
C PHE A 111 3.68 -3.28 -11.69
N LEU A 112 4.12 -4.49 -12.08
CA LEU A 112 3.31 -5.70 -12.01
C LEU A 112 2.90 -6.02 -10.57
N ILE A 113 3.82 -5.95 -9.61
CA ILE A 113 3.53 -6.19 -8.19
C ILE A 113 2.45 -5.24 -7.68
N VAL A 114 2.59 -3.93 -7.96
CA VAL A 114 1.64 -2.90 -7.51
C VAL A 114 0.28 -3.09 -8.17
N TYR A 115 0.23 -3.25 -9.50
CA TYR A 115 -1.01 -3.44 -10.24
C TYR A 115 -1.79 -4.66 -9.74
N THR A 116 -1.09 -5.79 -9.63
CA THR A 116 -1.66 -7.05 -9.16
C THR A 116 -2.13 -6.93 -7.70
N SER A 117 -1.35 -6.26 -6.83
CA SER A 117 -1.71 -6.04 -5.41
C SER A 117 -2.96 -5.17 -5.24
N ILE A 118 -3.11 -4.09 -6.01
CA ILE A 118 -4.29 -3.21 -5.95
C ILE A 118 -5.56 -4.01 -6.30
N ILE A 119 -5.51 -4.78 -7.39
CA ILE A 119 -6.65 -5.57 -7.86
C ILE A 119 -7.07 -6.62 -6.82
N TYR A 120 -6.09 -7.35 -6.27
CA TYR A 120 -6.39 -8.39 -5.28
C TYR A 120 -6.89 -7.83 -3.95
N ASN A 121 -6.33 -6.71 -3.48
CA ASN A 121 -6.84 -6.05 -2.29
C ASN A 121 -8.30 -5.62 -2.48
N GLY A 122 -8.66 -5.10 -3.66
CA GLY A 122 -10.05 -4.78 -4.01
C GLY A 122 -10.99 -6.00 -3.92
N PHE A 123 -10.63 -7.11 -4.57
CA PHE A 123 -11.42 -8.34 -4.56
C PHE A 123 -11.50 -9.00 -3.18
N LYS A 124 -10.38 -9.05 -2.46
CA LYS A 124 -10.31 -9.59 -1.09
C LYS A 124 -11.23 -8.82 -0.15
N LYS A 125 -11.32 -7.49 -0.31
CA LYS A 125 -12.20 -6.63 0.49
C LYS A 125 -13.68 -6.95 0.28
N MET A 126 -14.10 -7.17 -0.96
CA MET A 126 -15.46 -7.58 -1.32
C MET A 126 -15.87 -8.94 -0.75
N THR A 127 -14.89 -9.79 -0.41
CA THR A 127 -15.15 -11.16 0.05
C THR A 127 -15.20 -11.29 1.58
N LYS A 128 -14.55 -10.37 2.30
CA LYS A 128 -14.25 -10.54 3.74
C LYS A 128 -15.32 -10.00 4.68
N SER A 129 -16.32 -9.26 4.21
CA SER A 129 -17.31 -8.59 5.08
C SER A 129 -18.74 -8.65 4.51
N HIS A 130 -19.72 -8.80 5.40
CA HIS A 130 -21.15 -8.82 5.07
C HIS A 130 -21.68 -7.42 4.66
N TYR A 131 -20.90 -6.38 4.99
CA TYR A 131 -21.09 -4.97 4.66
C TYR A 131 -19.83 -4.44 3.98
N PHE A 132 -20.01 -3.68 2.92
CA PHE A 132 -18.90 -3.09 2.21
C PHE A 132 -18.32 -1.89 2.98
N ILE A 133 -17.06 -2.00 3.41
CA ILE A 133 -16.32 -0.94 4.09
C ILE A 133 -15.37 -0.32 3.06
N SER A 134 -15.44 0.99 2.81
CA SER A 134 -14.55 1.70 1.86
C SER A 134 -13.15 1.90 2.47
N ASP A 135 -12.18 2.39 1.69
CA ASP A 135 -10.73 2.37 2.01
C ASP A 135 -10.29 3.21 3.22
N GLU A 136 -11.22 3.78 3.94
CA GLU A 136 -10.93 4.36 5.23
C GLU A 136 -10.98 3.21 6.24
N ASP A 137 -9.95 3.05 7.07
CA ASP A 137 -9.87 2.08 8.19
C ASP A 137 -10.97 2.28 9.26
N GLU A 138 -12.02 2.98 8.88
CA GLU A 138 -13.21 3.33 9.61
C GLU A 138 -14.38 2.51 9.05
N PRO A 139 -14.74 1.38 9.68
CA PRO A 139 -16.08 0.82 9.46
C PRO A 139 -17.12 1.94 9.56
N GLY A 140 -18.02 2.01 8.58
CA GLY A 140 -19.15 2.94 8.61
C GLY A 140 -19.99 2.81 9.90
N PRO A 141 -20.88 3.76 10.20
CA PRO A 141 -21.64 3.77 11.45
C PRO A 141 -22.36 2.44 11.74
N ARG A 142 -22.97 1.82 10.72
CA ARG A 142 -23.67 0.53 10.85
C ARG A 142 -22.72 -0.67 10.95
N ALA A 143 -21.62 -0.66 10.20
CA ALA A 143 -20.60 -1.70 10.27
C ALA A 143 -19.86 -1.71 11.62
N THR A 144 -19.68 -0.54 12.25
CA THR A 144 -19.08 -0.42 13.58
C THR A 144 -20.06 -0.87 14.66
N GLU A 145 -21.35 -0.53 14.53
CA GLU A 145 -22.39 -0.98 15.45
C GLU A 145 -22.56 -2.51 15.41
N GLU A 146 -22.48 -3.12 14.23
CA GLU A 146 -22.49 -4.59 14.11
C GLU A 146 -21.19 -5.24 14.63
N THR A 147 -20.01 -4.62 14.45
CA THR A 147 -18.74 -5.22 14.89
C THR A 147 -18.44 -5.00 16.37
N TYR A 148 -18.84 -3.86 16.94
CA TYR A 148 -18.47 -3.43 18.30
C TYR A 148 -19.65 -3.11 19.22
N GLY A 149 -20.90 -3.16 18.74
CA GLY A 149 -22.10 -2.97 19.55
C GLY A 149 -22.10 -1.64 20.32
N LYS A 150 -22.45 -1.70 21.61
CA LYS A 150 -22.48 -0.56 22.56
C LYS A 150 -21.14 0.21 22.65
N ASN A 151 -20.02 -0.43 22.31
CA ASN A 151 -18.69 0.16 22.41
C ASN A 151 -18.26 0.92 21.14
N ALA A 152 -19.03 0.82 20.04
CA ALA A 152 -18.80 1.54 18.79
C ALA A 152 -18.49 3.04 18.94
N PRO A 153 -19.22 3.85 19.75
CA PRO A 153 -18.91 5.27 19.90
C PRO A 153 -17.54 5.51 20.58
N PHE A 154 -17.14 4.66 21.53
CA PHE A 154 -15.85 4.78 22.22
C PHE A 154 -14.69 4.43 21.28
N ILE A 155 -14.83 3.39 20.48
CA ILE A 155 -13.81 2.96 19.51
C ILE A 155 -13.63 3.97 18.38
N ASN A 156 -14.73 4.55 17.86
CA ASN A 156 -14.64 5.62 16.88
C ASN A 156 -13.95 6.86 17.44
N PHE A 157 -14.23 7.23 18.70
CA PHE A 157 -13.54 8.31 19.37
C PHE A 157 -12.04 8.02 19.54
N PHE A 158 -11.69 6.81 19.99
CA PHE A 158 -10.31 6.37 20.18
C PHE A 158 -9.54 6.39 18.86
N ARG A 159 -10.10 5.83 17.78
CA ARG A 159 -9.50 5.85 16.44
C ARG A 159 -9.17 7.26 15.96
N ARG A 160 -10.11 8.20 16.13
CA ARG A 160 -9.94 9.59 15.70
C ARG A 160 -8.86 10.33 16.50
N ILE A 161 -8.75 10.07 17.80
CA ILE A 161 -7.86 10.82 18.70
C ILE A 161 -6.47 10.18 18.84
N TYR A 162 -6.34 8.87 18.65
CA TYR A 162 -5.14 8.09 18.95
C TYR A 162 -3.92 8.54 18.14
N TRP A 163 -4.06 8.62 16.81
CA TRP A 163 -2.96 8.99 15.92
C TRP A 163 -2.45 10.43 16.15
N PRO A 164 -3.33 11.45 16.19
CA PRO A 164 -2.93 12.81 16.54
C PRO A 164 -2.26 12.90 17.91
N CYS A 165 -2.78 12.18 18.92
CA CYS A 165 -2.17 12.14 20.25
C CYS A 165 -0.75 11.57 20.23
N ILE A 166 -0.48 10.50 19.47
CA ILE A 166 0.88 9.95 19.34
C ILE A 166 1.84 10.95 18.71
N VAL A 167 1.40 11.67 17.67
CA VAL A 167 2.22 12.70 17.02
C VAL A 167 2.55 13.83 17.99
N VAL A 168 1.56 14.27 18.78
CA VAL A 168 1.74 15.29 19.83
C VAL A 168 2.70 14.82 20.91
N ILE A 169 2.54 13.60 21.41
CA ILE A 169 3.44 12.99 22.40
C ILE A 169 4.86 12.85 21.83
N TYR A 170 4.98 12.44 20.57
CA TYR A 170 6.27 12.38 19.86
C TYR A 170 6.93 13.76 19.82
N PHE A 171 6.21 14.80 19.41
CA PHE A 171 6.77 16.15 19.27
C PHE A 171 7.19 16.75 20.63
N LEU A 172 6.36 16.60 21.66
CA LEU A 172 6.64 17.04 23.02
C LEU A 172 7.81 16.26 23.63
N GLY A 173 7.78 14.92 23.54
CA GLY A 173 8.80 14.05 24.09
C GLY A 173 10.16 14.21 23.41
N SER A 174 10.16 14.29 22.08
CA SER A 174 11.39 14.45 21.28
C SER A 174 12.03 15.83 21.50
N SER A 175 11.23 16.87 21.73
CA SER A 175 11.74 18.21 22.07
C SER A 175 12.41 18.28 23.45
N ILE A 176 11.93 17.50 24.43
CA ILE A 176 12.50 17.48 25.79
C ILE A 176 13.77 16.63 25.87
N THR A 177 13.79 15.47 25.20
CA THR A 177 14.92 14.53 25.27
C THR A 177 16.03 14.79 24.24
N GLY A 178 15.80 15.69 23.27
CA GLY A 178 16.77 16.02 22.22
C GLY A 178 17.15 14.84 21.31
N GLY A 179 16.49 13.70 21.47
CA GLY A 179 16.86 12.41 20.90
C GLY A 179 15.98 12.00 19.72
N TRP A 180 15.91 12.85 18.69
CA TRP A 180 15.14 12.61 17.46
C TRP A 180 15.41 11.23 16.82
N SER A 181 16.63 10.71 16.98
CA SER A 181 17.06 9.41 16.47
C SER A 181 16.40 8.21 17.16
N TYR A 182 15.93 8.33 18.40
CA TYR A 182 15.30 7.23 19.16
C TYR A 182 13.80 7.42 19.35
N SER A 183 13.31 8.66 19.33
CA SER A 183 11.89 8.98 19.59
C SER A 183 10.93 8.35 18.56
N TRP A 184 11.39 8.01 17.35
CA TRP A 184 10.56 7.38 16.32
C TRP A 184 10.11 5.95 16.67
N LEU A 185 10.77 5.28 17.63
CA LEU A 185 10.38 3.96 18.12
C LEU A 185 8.95 3.94 18.68
N ILE A 186 8.42 5.09 19.10
CA ILE A 186 7.02 5.20 19.53
C ILE A 186 6.04 4.80 18.42
N PHE A 187 6.34 5.09 17.14
CA PHE A 187 5.49 4.69 16.02
C PHE A 187 5.50 3.17 15.81
N VAL A 188 6.65 2.53 16.01
CA VAL A 188 6.80 1.06 15.90
C VAL A 188 5.97 0.35 16.98
N ILE A 189 5.93 0.89 18.20
CA ILE A 189 5.17 0.33 19.32
C ILE A 189 3.67 0.69 19.24
N ALA A 190 3.35 1.87 18.73
CA ALA A 190 1.98 2.35 18.61
C ALA A 190 1.11 1.50 17.66
N GLY A 191 1.68 0.93 16.59
CA GLY A 191 0.96 0.08 15.66
C GLY A 191 0.36 -1.17 16.33
N PRO A 192 1.17 -2.02 16.99
CA PRO A 192 0.67 -3.21 17.70
C PRO A 192 -0.33 -2.89 18.82
N ILE A 193 -0.10 -1.82 19.59
CA ILE A 193 -1.01 -1.41 20.66
C ILE A 193 -2.39 -1.04 20.09
N TYR A 194 -2.42 -0.30 18.98
CA TYR A 194 -3.66 0.05 18.29
C TYR A 194 -4.43 -1.20 17.87
N SER A 195 -3.77 -2.16 17.23
CA SER A 195 -4.41 -3.41 16.82
C SER A 195 -4.98 -4.21 18.00
N PHE A 196 -4.25 -4.26 19.11
CA PHE A 196 -4.68 -5.00 20.29
C PHE A 196 -5.92 -4.36 20.94
N VAL A 197 -5.94 -3.04 21.07
CA VAL A 197 -7.09 -2.29 21.64
C VAL A 197 -8.34 -2.49 20.78
N MET A 198 -8.19 -2.45 19.46
CA MET A 198 -9.29 -2.73 18.53
C MET A 198 -9.79 -4.17 18.68
N GLU A 199 -8.90 -5.16 18.73
CA GLU A 199 -9.29 -6.58 18.90
C GLU A 199 -10.03 -6.85 20.22
N GLN A 200 -9.60 -6.23 21.33
CA GLN A 200 -10.28 -6.36 22.62
C GLN A 200 -11.71 -5.81 22.61
N GLY A 201 -11.93 -4.67 21.95
CA GLY A 201 -13.26 -4.09 21.83
C GLY A 201 -14.24 -5.02 21.10
N ALA A 202 -13.75 -5.76 20.10
CA ALA A 202 -14.55 -6.71 19.32
C ALA A 202 -14.84 -7.98 20.13
N ARG A 203 -13.88 -8.44 20.94
CA ARG A 203 -14.05 -9.61 21.82
C ARG A 203 -15.11 -9.37 22.89
N ASN A 204 -15.11 -8.20 23.53
CA ASN A 204 -16.08 -7.86 24.58
C ASN A 204 -17.53 -7.89 24.07
N LYS A 205 -17.77 -7.60 22.79
CA LYS A 205 -19.11 -7.73 22.19
C LYS A 205 -19.60 -9.18 22.21
N ASN A 206 -18.73 -10.14 21.90
CA ASN A 206 -19.09 -11.56 21.83
C ASN A 206 -19.38 -12.16 23.22
N GLU A 207 -18.94 -11.52 24.30
CA GLU A 207 -19.21 -11.94 25.68
C GLU A 207 -20.52 -11.34 26.24
N GLU A 208 -21.02 -10.24 25.64
CA GLU A 208 -22.30 -9.60 26.01
C GLU A 208 -23.52 -10.18 25.24
N GLN A 209 -23.32 -11.03 24.22
CA GLN A 209 -24.37 -11.71 23.44
C GLN A 209 -24.58 -13.16 23.91
#